data_AF-A0A518F0J9-F1
#
_entry.id   AF-A0A518F0J9-F1
#
_cell.length_a   1.000
_cell.length_b   1.000
_cell.length_c   1.000
_cell.angle_alpha   90.00
_cell.angle_beta   90.00
_cell.angle_gamma   90.00
#
_symmetry.space_group_name_H-M   'P 1'
#
loop_
_entity.id
_entity.type
_entity.pdbx_description
1 polymer ?
#
loop_
_entity_poly.entity_id
_entity_poly.type
_entity_poly.pdbx_seq_one_letter_code
_entity_poly.pdbx_strand_id
1 'polypeptide(L)'
;MSLAEGSLDGRRPRVIVLQIGVNNIHAASHTGNEPFQGIVAAWTALGDQVHYLDLSGVFVDEEGQPRPTLGRDSLHITEEGRHAWMAAMEPVLSDILR
;
A
#
# COMPACT_ATOMS: atom_id res chain seq x y z
N MET A 1 -4.59 -7.17 -9.71
CA MET A 1 -4.15 -8.52 -9.29
C MET A 1 -5.23 -9.07 -8.39
N SER A 2 -5.92 -10.14 -8.80
CA SER A 2 -6.96 -10.77 -7.97
C SER A 2 -6.31 -11.66 -6.92
N LEU A 3 -6.82 -11.64 -5.69
CA LEU A 3 -6.47 -12.64 -4.65
C LEU A 3 -7.09 -14.01 -4.94
N ALA A 4 -8.03 -14.09 -5.87
CA ALA A 4 -8.71 -15.30 -6.30
C ALA A 4 -8.45 -15.50 -7.79
N GLU A 5 -7.41 -16.27 -8.14
CA GLU A 5 -7.10 -16.83 -9.48
C GLU A 5 -5.71 -17.49 -9.47
N GLY A 6 -5.42 -18.33 -8.46
CA GLY A 6 -4.17 -19.10 -8.39
C GLY A 6 -2.89 -18.28 -8.19
N SER A 7 -2.97 -16.97 -7.96
CA SER A 7 -1.81 -16.09 -7.69
C SER A 7 -0.99 -16.54 -6.47
N LEU A 8 -1.61 -17.29 -5.57
CA LEU A 8 -1.01 -17.86 -4.36
C LEU A 8 -0.83 -19.38 -4.42
N ASP A 9 -1.07 -20.04 -5.54
CA ASP A 9 -0.98 -21.50 -5.64
C ASP A 9 0.43 -22.00 -5.28
N GLY A 10 0.48 -23.02 -4.43
CA GLY A 10 1.72 -23.57 -3.90
C GLY A 10 2.48 -22.65 -2.93
N ARG A 11 2.01 -21.41 -2.70
CA ARG A 11 2.58 -20.47 -1.73
C ARG A 11 1.79 -20.53 -0.43
N ARG A 12 2.50 -20.44 0.69
CA ARG A 12 1.91 -20.38 2.04
C ARG A 12 2.45 -19.16 2.80
N PRO A 13 2.20 -17.94 2.31
CA PRO A 13 2.67 -16.74 3.00
C PRO A 13 1.99 -16.62 4.37
N ARG A 14 2.75 -16.22 5.40
CA ARG A 14 2.19 -15.86 6.71
C ARG A 14 1.48 -14.50 6.66
N VAL A 15 1.95 -13.61 5.78
CA VAL A 15 1.45 -12.24 5.60
C VAL A 15 1.44 -11.89 4.12
N ILE A 16 0.40 -11.20 3.68
CA ILE A 16 0.31 -10.59 2.35
C ILE A 16 0.21 -9.08 2.56
N VAL A 17 1.10 -8.33 1.94
CA VAL A 17 1.02 -6.86 1.89
C VAL A 17 0.32 -6.47 0.60
N LEU A 18 -0.86 -5.88 0.72
CA LEU A 18 -1.62 -5.33 -0.40
C LEU A 18 -1.47 -3.81 -0.43
N GLN A 19 -0.64 -3.29 -1.33
CA GLN A 19 -0.51 -1.85 -1.54
C GLN A 19 -1.59 -1.38 -2.51
N ILE A 20 -2.71 -0.90 -1.96
CA ILE A 20 -3.84 -0.33 -2.72
C ILE A 20 -4.03 1.14 -2.32
N GLY A 21 -4.12 2.02 -3.30
CA GLY A 21 -4.25 3.45 -3.05
C GLY A 21 -4.55 4.28 -4.30
N VAL A 22 -4.70 5.58 -4.10
CA VAL A 22 -5.00 6.60 -5.13
C VAL A 22 -3.81 6.92 -6.04
N ASN A 23 -2.64 6.34 -5.77
CA ASN A 23 -1.44 6.45 -6.57
C ASN A 23 -1.62 5.96 -8.03
N ASN A 24 -2.65 5.16 -8.32
CA ASN A 24 -2.97 4.76 -9.69
C ASN A 24 -3.94 5.71 -10.45
N ILE A 25 -4.44 6.77 -9.81
CA ILE A 25 -5.38 7.73 -10.43
C ILE A 25 -4.71 8.46 -11.61
N HIS A 26 -3.42 8.77 -11.50
CA HIS A 26 -2.69 9.49 -12.54
C HIS A 26 -2.15 8.61 -13.68
N ALA A 27 -1.83 7.34 -13.41
CA ALA A 27 -1.17 6.47 -14.40
C ALA A 27 -2.13 5.72 -15.32
N ALA A 28 -3.39 5.52 -14.90
CA ALA A 28 -4.34 4.66 -15.61
C ALA A 28 -5.72 5.30 -15.87
N SER A 29 -5.86 6.62 -15.63
CA SER A 29 -7.14 7.34 -15.75
C SER A 29 -8.28 6.74 -14.92
N HIS A 30 -7.94 6.04 -13.82
CA HIS A 30 -8.91 5.47 -12.91
C HIS A 30 -9.58 6.57 -12.08
N THR A 31 -10.89 6.43 -11.86
CA THR A 31 -11.62 7.31 -10.95
C THR A 31 -11.30 6.94 -9.51
N GLY A 32 -11.38 7.88 -8.57
CA GLY A 32 -11.20 7.58 -7.14
C GLY A 32 -12.14 6.50 -6.59
N ASN A 33 -13.23 6.20 -7.30
CA ASN A 33 -14.18 5.15 -6.93
C ASN A 33 -13.62 3.73 -7.13
N GLU A 34 -12.77 3.49 -8.12
CA GLU A 34 -12.23 2.14 -8.39
C GLU A 34 -11.29 1.65 -7.27
N PRO A 35 -10.30 2.44 -6.80
CA PRO A 35 -9.51 2.07 -5.61
C PRO A 35 -10.37 1.86 -4.36
N PHE A 36 -11.40 2.69 -4.17
CA PHE A 36 -12.33 2.56 -3.04
C PHE A 36 -13.07 1.21 -3.07
N GLN A 37 -13.62 0.82 -4.22
CA GLN A 37 -14.26 -0.50 -4.38
C GLN A 37 -13.27 -1.64 -4.14
N GLY A 38 -12.02 -1.49 -4.54
CA GLY A 38 -10.95 -2.46 -4.24
C GLY A 38 -10.70 -2.61 -2.74
N ILE A 39 -10.67 -1.51 -1.98
CA ILE A 39 -10.55 -1.52 -0.52
C ILE A 39 -11.76 -2.23 0.11
N VAL A 40 -12.98 -1.88 -0.30
CA VAL A 40 -14.22 -2.50 0.20
C VAL A 40 -14.24 -4.01 -0.07
N ALA A 41 -13.82 -4.44 -1.26
CA ALA A 41 -13.75 -5.85 -1.62
C ALA A 41 -12.75 -6.62 -0.76
N ALA A 42 -11.54 -6.06 -0.54
CA ALA A 42 -10.53 -6.66 0.32
C ALA A 42 -11.04 -6.78 1.77
N TRP A 43 -11.65 -5.71 2.30
CA TRP A 43 -12.24 -5.70 3.64
C TRP A 43 -13.35 -6.74 3.77
N THR A 44 -14.27 -6.81 2.79
CA THR A 44 -15.39 -7.77 2.81
C THR A 44 -14.90 -9.22 2.77
N ALA A 45 -13.84 -9.50 2.01
CA ALA A 45 -13.31 -10.85 1.88
C ALA A 45 -12.48 -11.32 3.08
N LEU A 46 -11.77 -10.40 3.75
CA LEU A 46 -10.76 -10.75 4.76
C LEU A 46 -11.17 -10.36 6.19
N GLY A 47 -12.05 -9.37 6.35
CA GLY A 47 -12.58 -8.92 7.63
C GLY A 47 -11.49 -8.55 8.63
N ASP A 48 -11.54 -9.15 9.81
CA ASP A 48 -10.63 -8.89 10.94
C ASP A 48 -9.16 -9.27 10.65
N GLN A 49 -8.87 -9.93 9.52
CA GLN A 49 -7.50 -10.22 9.09
C GLN A 49 -6.81 -9.03 8.39
N VAL A 50 -7.52 -7.91 8.21
CA VAL A 50 -6.99 -6.72 7.56
C VAL A 50 -6.42 -5.75 8.59
N HIS A 51 -5.13 -5.45 8.44
CA HIS A 51 -4.47 -4.35 9.14
C HIS A 51 -4.34 -3.16 8.18
N TYR A 52 -4.95 -2.03 8.55
CA TYR A 52 -4.78 -0.77 7.81
C TYR A 52 -3.57 0.00 8.34
N LEU A 53 -2.69 0.42 7.42
CA LEU A 53 -1.52 1.23 7.72
C LEU A 53 -1.51 2.45 6.80
N ASP A 54 -1.75 3.63 7.36
CA ASP A 54 -1.60 4.89 6.64
C ASP A 54 -0.12 5.30 6.60
N LEU A 55 0.45 5.35 5.39
CA LEU A 55 1.83 5.75 5.15
C LEU A 55 1.94 7.15 4.54
N SER A 56 0.82 7.88 4.36
CA SER A 56 0.81 9.19 3.70
C SER A 56 1.74 10.19 4.39
N GLY A 57 1.74 10.21 5.73
CA GLY A 57 2.60 11.06 6.55
C GLY A 57 4.10 10.87 6.33
N VAL A 58 4.54 9.72 5.80
CA VAL A 58 5.94 9.47 5.44
C VAL A 58 6.34 10.31 4.22
N PHE A 59 5.43 10.52 3.28
CA PHE A 59 5.70 11.14 1.99
C PHE A 59 5.39 12.63 1.94
N VAL A 60 4.85 13.21 3.01
CA VAL A 60 4.55 14.64 3.12
C VAL A 60 5.32 15.32 4.25
N ASP A 61 5.56 16.63 4.11
CA ASP A 61 6.08 17.49 5.17
C ASP A 61 4.98 17.94 6.15
N GLU A 62 5.35 18.82 7.09
CA GLU A 62 4.44 19.31 8.15
C GLU A 62 3.30 20.15 7.57
N GLU A 63 3.52 20.74 6.40
CA GLU A 63 2.57 21.52 5.62
C GLU A 63 1.75 20.66 4.64
N GLY A 64 1.97 19.34 4.63
CA GLY A 64 1.27 18.38 3.77
C GLY A 64 1.76 18.38 2.31
N GLN A 65 2.89 19.02 2.00
CA GLN A 65 3.48 18.99 0.66
C GLN A 65 4.32 17.73 0.45
N PRO A 66 4.36 17.17 -0.77
CA PRO A 66 5.18 15.99 -1.05
C PRO A 66 6.66 16.25 -0.78
N ARG A 67 7.33 15.33 -0.10
CA ARG A 67 8.78 15.37 0.09
C ARG A 67 9.49 15.02 -1.24
N PRO A 68 10.18 15.97 -1.89
CA PRO A 68 10.69 15.78 -3.24
C PRO A 68 11.84 14.76 -3.32
N THR A 69 12.51 14.45 -2.20
CA THR A 69 13.55 13.42 -2.16
C THR A 69 12.97 12.01 -2.15
N LEU A 70 11.72 11.83 -1.73
CA LEU A 70 11.10 10.51 -1.56
C LEU A 70 10.28 10.06 -2.78
N GLY A 71 9.85 11.00 -3.62
CA GLY A 71 9.14 10.74 -4.88
C GLY A 71 9.98 11.11 -6.10
N ARG A 72 9.87 10.34 -7.19
CA ARG A 72 10.41 10.68 -8.52
C ARG A 72 9.36 11.36 -9.38
N ASP A 73 8.13 10.86 -9.33
CA ASP A 73 6.95 11.41 -9.95
C ASP A 73 5.75 11.17 -9.01
N SER A 74 4.52 11.51 -9.43
CA SER A 74 3.33 11.33 -8.60
C SER A 74 2.95 9.86 -8.32
N LEU A 75 3.79 8.89 -8.69
CA LEU A 75 3.57 7.45 -8.53
C LEU A 75 4.82 6.71 -7.98
N HIS A 76 5.99 6.91 -8.57
CA HIS A 76 7.20 6.18 -8.27
C HIS A 76 7.99 6.84 -7.15
N ILE A 77 8.38 6.06 -6.15
CA ILE A 77 9.25 6.50 -5.06
C ILE A 77 10.73 6.36 -5.44
N THR A 78 11.59 7.18 -4.84
CA THR A 78 13.04 7.06 -4.97
C THR A 78 13.58 5.92 -4.11
N GLU A 79 14.89 5.66 -4.16
CA GLU A 79 15.53 4.72 -3.24
C GLU A 79 15.41 5.17 -1.77
N GLU A 80 15.55 6.46 -1.52
CA GLU A 80 15.32 7.05 -0.19
C GLU A 80 13.86 6.86 0.24
N GLY A 81 12.91 7.09 -0.65
CA GLY A 81 11.49 6.83 -0.42
C GLY A 81 11.20 5.37 -0.11
N ARG A 82 11.86 4.43 -0.79
CA ARG A 82 11.75 2.99 -0.50
C ARG A 82 12.29 2.66 0.90
N HIS A 83 13.41 3.24 1.30
CA HIS A 83 13.93 3.06 2.67
C HIS A 83 12.97 3.60 3.73
N ALA A 84 12.42 4.80 3.52
CA ALA A 84 11.43 5.40 4.42
C ALA A 84 10.15 4.54 4.53
N TRP A 85 9.65 4.03 3.39
CA TRP A 85 8.51 3.12 3.35
C TRP A 85 8.76 1.82 4.12
N MET A 86 9.91 1.16 3.90
CA MET A 86 10.27 -0.06 4.62
C MET A 86 10.41 0.18 6.13
N ALA A 87 11.03 1.29 6.52
CA ALA A 87 11.20 1.65 7.92
C ALA A 87 9.84 1.88 8.62
N ALA A 88 8.89 2.50 7.93
CA ALA A 88 7.53 2.72 8.46
C ALA A 88 6.71 1.42 8.56
N MET A 89 6.96 0.44 7.68
CA MET A 89 6.28 -0.85 7.71
C MET A 89 6.85 -1.84 8.71
N GLU A 90 8.16 -1.79 8.96
CA GLU A 90 8.89 -2.72 9.83
C GLU A 90 8.16 -3.02 11.16
N PRO A 91 7.74 -2.03 11.96
CA PRO A 91 7.15 -2.32 13.26
C PRO A 91 5.83 -3.10 13.15
N VAL A 92 5.05 -2.83 12.10
CA VAL A 92 3.76 -3.50 11.85
C VAL A 92 3.99 -4.95 11.38
N LEU A 93 4.90 -5.15 10.44
CA LEU A 93 5.23 -6.49 9.97
C LEU A 93 5.86 -7.33 11.09
N SER A 94 6.76 -6.74 11.87
CA SER A 94 7.37 -7.38 13.03
C SER A 94 6.35 -7.77 14.08
N ASP A 95 5.27 -6.98 14.27
CA ASP A 95 4.19 -7.34 15.18
C ASP A 95 3.33 -8.50 14.68
N ILE A 96 2.94 -8.47 13.40
CA ILE A 96 2.09 -9.50 12.78
C ILE A 96 2.84 -10.84 12.60
N LEU A 97 4.15 -10.81 12.37
CA LEU A 97 4.97 -11.99 12.10
C LEU A 97 5.52 -12.69 13.36
N ARG A 98 5.29 -12.14 14.55
CA ARG A 98 5.57 -12.82 15.81
C ARG A 98 4.89 -14.20 15.88
#